data_AF-A0A1H9TR10-F1
#
_entry.id   AF-A0A1H9TR10-F1
#
_cell.length_a   1.000
_cell.length_b   1.000
_cell.length_c   1.000
_cell.angle_alpha   90.00
_cell.angle_beta   90.00
_cell.angle_gamma   90.00
#
_symmetry.space_group_name_H-M   'P 1'
#
loop_
_entity.id
_entity.type
_entity.pdbx_description
1 polymer ?
#
loop_
_entity_poly.entity_id
_entity_poly.type
_entity_poly.pdbx_seq_one_letter_code
_entity_poly.pdbx_strand_id
1 'polypeptide(L)'
;MSDSIECPHCGRRFTPGDGPESTRKVHPTVVRWLTEELTWSGEEPTERMYASYLYSFGEEPVSRSRFVDDLAHLGVPETINAQGIAVLTRK
;
A
#
# COMPACT_ATOMS: atom_id res chain seq x y z
N MET A 1 -3.62 33.06 13.86
CA MET A 1 -5.00 32.75 14.30
C MET A 1 -5.38 31.49 13.57
N SER A 2 -5.38 30.34 14.25
CA SER A 2 -5.68 29.04 13.63
C SER A 2 -7.15 28.71 13.89
N ASP A 3 -7.97 28.79 12.85
CA ASP A 3 -9.40 28.44 12.89
C ASP A 3 -9.57 26.92 12.88
N SER A 4 -9.84 26.33 14.03
CA SER A 4 -10.22 24.92 14.14
C SER A 4 -11.68 24.75 13.73
N ILE A 5 -11.95 23.87 12.76
CA ILE A 5 -13.33 23.58 12.30
C ILE A 5 -13.88 22.41 13.13
N GLU A 6 -14.99 22.63 13.85
CA GLU A 6 -15.66 21.60 14.63
C GLU A 6 -16.79 20.96 13.80
N CYS A 7 -16.81 19.63 13.69
CA CYS A 7 -17.90 18.93 13.02
C CYS A 7 -19.14 18.86 13.92
N PRO A 8 -20.28 19.46 13.52
CA PRO A 8 -21.46 19.55 14.37
C PRO A 8 -22.16 18.20 14.60
N HIS A 9 -21.77 17.15 13.88
CA HIS A 9 -22.42 15.84 13.97
C HIS A 9 -21.69 14.83 14.88
N CYS A 10 -20.41 15.06 15.17
CA CYS A 10 -19.61 14.15 15.99
C CYS A 10 -18.70 14.85 17.00
N GLY A 11 -18.71 16.19 17.05
CA GLY A 11 -17.92 16.99 17.99
C GLY A 11 -16.41 16.91 17.78
N ARG A 12 -15.93 16.30 16.68
CA ARG A 12 -14.51 16.26 16.37
C ARG A 12 -14.05 17.61 15.83
N ARG A 13 -12.97 18.13 16.41
CA ARG A 13 -12.26 19.32 15.93
C ARG A 13 -11.19 18.91 14.93
N PHE A 14 -11.19 19.60 13.79
CA PHE A 14 -10.18 19.45 12.76
C PHE A 14 -9.33 20.71 12.74
N THR A 15 -8.04 20.56 13.02
CA THR A 15 -7.04 21.62 12.83
C THR A 15 -6.63 21.67 11.36
N PRO A 16 -6.71 22.83 10.68
CA PRO A 16 -6.15 22.98 9.33
C PRO A 16 -4.63 22.97 9.45
N GLY A 17 -4.03 21.81 9.22
CA GLY A 17 -2.60 21.56 9.45
C GLY A 17 -2.29 20.07 9.65
N ASP A 18 -3.26 19.31 10.14
CA ASP A 18 -3.23 17.84 10.11
C ASP A 18 -3.86 17.35 8.81
N GLY A 19 -3.22 17.66 7.68
CA GLY A 19 -3.34 16.74 6.56
C GLY A 19 -2.83 15.37 7.05
N PRO A 20 -3.47 14.24 6.74
CA PRO A 20 -2.83 12.96 6.93
C PRO A 20 -1.71 12.88 5.88
N GLU A 21 -0.62 13.60 6.09
CA GLU A 21 0.67 13.24 5.53
C GLU A 21 1.05 11.96 6.27
N SER A 22 0.43 10.88 5.79
CA SER A 22 0.55 9.52 6.29
C SER A 22 2.01 9.15 6.13
N THR A 23 2.81 9.49 7.13
CA THR A 23 4.14 8.97 7.42
C THR A 23 4.03 7.51 7.84
N ARG A 24 3.13 6.75 7.19
CA ARG A 24 3.04 5.31 7.33
C ARG A 24 4.32 4.75 6.73
N LYS A 25 5.24 4.36 7.61
CA LYS A 25 6.48 3.70 7.22
C LYS A 25 6.13 2.41 6.48
N VAL A 26 6.56 2.33 5.23
CA VAL A 26 6.51 1.11 4.41
C VAL A 26 7.26 -0.01 5.16
N HIS A 27 6.71 -1.21 5.17
CA HIS A 27 7.35 -2.32 5.86
C HIS A 27 8.67 -2.72 5.15
N PRO A 28 9.81 -2.85 5.88
CA PRO A 28 11.11 -3.13 5.27
C PRO A 28 11.15 -4.41 4.43
N THR A 29 10.37 -5.42 4.81
CA THR A 29 10.31 -6.69 4.07
C THR A 29 9.68 -6.54 2.70
N VAL A 30 8.67 -5.65 2.57
CA VAL A 30 8.05 -5.34 1.27
C VAL A 30 9.03 -4.58 0.38
N VAL A 31 9.78 -3.63 0.95
CA VAL A 31 10.84 -2.91 0.21
C VAL A 31 11.92 -3.88 -0.27
N ARG A 32 12.41 -4.74 0.62
CA ARG A 32 13.45 -5.72 0.30
C ARG A 32 13.01 -6.66 -0.82
N TRP A 33 11.82 -7.25 -0.69
CA TRP A 33 11.23 -8.07 -1.75
C TRP A 33 11.09 -7.28 -3.05
N LEU A 34 10.64 -6.02 -2.96
CA LEU A 34 10.45 -5.18 -4.13
C LEU A 34 11.77 -4.89 -4.85
N THR A 35 12.89 -4.84 -4.13
CA THR A 35 14.22 -4.54 -4.70
C THR A 35 14.98 -5.79 -5.15
N GLU A 36 14.82 -6.92 -4.47
CA GLU A 36 15.64 -8.12 -4.67
C GLU A 36 15.01 -9.10 -5.68
N GLU A 37 13.68 -9.17 -5.74
CA GLU A 37 12.97 -10.24 -6.47
C GLU A 37 12.31 -9.77 -7.79
N LEU A 38 12.48 -8.50 -8.17
CA LEU A 38 11.56 -7.83 -9.09
C LEU A 38 12.13 -7.53 -10.47
N THR A 39 12.04 -8.53 -11.35
CA THR A 39 12.39 -8.43 -12.77
C THR A 39 11.19 -8.20 -13.71
N TRP A 40 9.97 -8.22 -13.18
CA TRP A 40 8.76 -8.09 -14.01
C TRP A 40 8.40 -6.62 -14.31
N SER A 41 7.67 -6.45 -15.42
CA SER A 41 7.09 -5.19 -15.89
C SER A 41 5.68 -5.45 -16.45
N GLY A 42 4.79 -4.47 -16.37
CA GLY A 42 3.41 -4.60 -16.85
C GLY A 42 2.39 -4.84 -15.73
N GLU A 43 1.48 -5.79 -15.95
CA GLU A 43 0.44 -6.20 -15.00
C GLU A 43 0.68 -7.64 -14.54
N GLU A 44 0.67 -7.89 -13.23
CA GLU A 44 0.72 -9.24 -12.67
C GLU A 44 -0.37 -9.42 -11.61
N PRO A 45 -1.03 -10.59 -11.53
CA PRO A 45 -2.07 -10.84 -10.54
C PRO A 45 -1.56 -10.64 -9.11
N THR A 46 -2.26 -9.85 -8.31
CA THR A 46 -1.82 -9.54 -6.94
C THR A 46 -1.65 -10.80 -6.10
N GLU A 47 -2.52 -11.80 -6.28
CA GLU A 47 -2.43 -13.06 -5.56
C GLU A 47 -1.13 -13.81 -5.85
N ARG A 48 -0.69 -13.84 -7.12
CA ARG A 48 0.57 -14.46 -7.52
C ARG A 48 1.76 -13.74 -6.88
N MET A 49 1.70 -12.41 -6.86
CA MET A 49 2.74 -11.56 -6.29
C MET A 49 2.83 -11.69 -4.78
N TYR A 50 1.68 -11.73 -4.10
CA TYR A 50 1.63 -11.99 -2.68
C TYR A 50 2.12 -13.41 -2.34
N ALA A 51 1.78 -14.42 -3.15
CA ALA A 51 2.30 -15.77 -2.96
C ALA A 51 3.83 -15.84 -3.16
N SER A 52 4.38 -15.13 -4.15
CA SER A 52 5.83 -14.98 -4.34
C SER A 52 6.48 -14.28 -3.15
N TYR A 53 5.87 -13.20 -2.64
CA TYR A 53 6.31 -12.55 -1.41
C TYR A 53 6.31 -13.52 -0.21
N LEU A 54 5.27 -14.33 -0.03
CA LEU A 54 5.24 -15.33 1.03
C LEU A 54 6.33 -16.40 0.86
N TYR A 55 6.62 -16.80 -0.39
CA TYR A 55 7.61 -17.83 -0.69
C TYR A 55 9.05 -17.36 -0.49
N SER A 56 9.34 -16.09 -0.78
CA SER A 56 10.68 -15.49 -0.59
C SER A 56 11.04 -15.27 0.89
N PHE A 57 10.15 -15.56 1.84
CA PHE A 57 10.34 -15.27 3.27
C PHE A 57 10.34 -16.51 4.15
N GLY A 58 11.25 -16.52 5.13
CA GLY A 58 11.31 -17.47 6.26
C GLY A 58 10.92 -16.88 7.61
N GLU A 59 10.48 -15.62 7.66
CA GLU A 59 10.00 -14.89 8.85
C GLU A 59 8.49 -14.58 8.74
N GLU A 60 7.90 -13.97 9.77
CA GLU A 60 6.47 -13.60 9.81
C GLU A 60 6.13 -12.56 8.71
N PRO A 61 5.35 -12.93 7.68
CA PRO A 61 5.03 -12.04 6.57
C PRO A 61 3.97 -11.02 6.97
N VAL A 62 3.95 -9.86 6.30
CA VAL A 62 2.83 -8.92 6.45
C VAL A 62 1.57 -9.46 5.79
N SER A 63 0.39 -9.00 6.22
CA SER A 63 -0.87 -9.35 5.58
C SER A 63 -0.95 -8.88 4.12
N ARG A 64 -1.80 -9.52 3.30
CA ARG A 64 -2.08 -9.10 1.91
C ARG A 64 -2.48 -7.62 1.83
N SER A 65 -3.33 -7.15 2.74
CA SER A 65 -3.74 -5.74 2.76
C SER A 65 -2.56 -4.81 3.02
N ARG A 66 -1.68 -5.16 3.97
CA ARG A 66 -0.48 -4.38 4.27
C ARG A 66 0.49 -4.38 3.10
N PHE A 67 0.66 -5.52 2.45
CA PHE A 67 1.49 -5.67 1.26
C PHE A 67 1.01 -4.76 0.12
N VAL A 68 -0.28 -4.79 -0.21
CA VAL A 68 -0.87 -3.94 -1.26
C VAL A 68 -0.76 -2.47 -0.89
N ASP A 69 -1.09 -2.09 0.34
CA ASP A 69 -0.95 -0.72 0.82
C ASP A 69 0.50 -0.24 0.63
N ASP A 70 1.47 -1.01 1.12
CA ASP A 70 2.89 -0.65 1.09
C ASP A 70 3.41 -0.56 -0.35
N LEU A 71 2.99 -1.45 -1.25
CA LEU A 71 3.32 -1.37 -2.67
C LEU A 71 2.71 -0.14 -3.36
N ALA A 72 1.46 0.22 -3.01
CA ALA A 72 0.85 1.43 -3.53
C ALA A 72 1.62 2.70 -3.10
N HIS A 73 2.13 2.73 -1.86
CA HIS A 73 3.01 3.81 -1.38
C HIS A 73 4.36 3.85 -2.14
N LEU A 74 4.82 2.71 -2.65
CA LEU A 74 6.04 2.58 -3.47
C LEU A 74 5.80 2.80 -4.97
N GLY A 75 4.57 3.17 -5.38
CA GLY A 75 4.23 3.43 -6.78
C GLY A 75 3.86 2.19 -7.59
N VAL A 76 3.57 1.07 -6.93
CA VAL A 76 3.05 -0.17 -7.54
C VAL A 76 1.61 -0.39 -7.04
N PRO A 77 0.61 0.32 -7.60
CA PRO A 77 -0.77 0.23 -7.15
C PRO A 77 -1.41 -1.10 -7.58
N GLU A 78 -2.36 -1.58 -6.77
CA GLU A 78 -3.32 -2.61 -7.17
C GLU A 78 -4.50 -1.96 -7.92
N THR A 79 -4.86 -2.51 -9.07
CA THR A 79 -6.01 -2.12 -9.88
C THR A 79 -6.84 -3.34 -10.25
N ILE A 80 -8.09 -3.13 -10.68
CA ILE A 80 -8.91 -4.18 -11.27
C ILE A 80 -8.82 -4.06 -12.79
N ASN A 81 -8.34 -5.11 -13.45
CA ASN A 81 -8.22 -5.11 -14.91
C ASN A 81 -9.57 -5.37 -15.61
N ALA A 82 -9.57 -5.39 -16.95
CA ALA A 82 -10.79 -5.59 -17.75
C ALA A 82 -11.48 -6.96 -17.53
N GLN A 83 -10.76 -7.92 -16.97
CA GLN A 83 -11.23 -9.27 -16.65
C GLN A 83 -11.77 -9.38 -15.22
N GLY A 84 -11.77 -8.28 -14.45
CA GLY A 84 -12.21 -8.27 -13.05
C GLY A 84 -11.17 -8.84 -12.07
N ILE A 85 -9.91 -8.96 -12.48
CA ILE A 85 -8.82 -9.51 -11.68
C ILE A 85 -8.03 -8.38 -11.03
N ALA A 86 -7.71 -8.54 -9.75
CA ALA A 86 -6.83 -7.65 -9.04
C ALA A 86 -5.37 -7.86 -9.49
N VAL A 87 -4.76 -6.82 -10.05
CA VAL A 87 -3.40 -6.83 -10.58
C VAL A 87 -2.58 -5.72 -9.97
N LEU A 88 -1.30 -5.99 -9.71
CA LEU A 88 -0.31 -4.96 -9.44
C LEU A 88 0.22 -4.46 -10.78
N THR A 89 0.44 -3.15 -10.89
CA THR A 89 1.00 -2.55 -12.11
C THR A 89 2.33 -1.87 -11.83
N ARG A 90 3.36 -2.19 -12.63
CA ARG A 90 4.68 -1.56 -12.56
C ARG A 90 5.11 -1.06 -13.94
N LYS A 91 5.52 0.21 -13.98
CA LYS A 91 6.04 0.89 -15.19
C LYS A 91 7.52 0.63 -15.40
#